data_AF-A0A933FQ38-F1
#
_entry.id   AF-A0A933FQ38-F1
#
_cell.length_a   1.000
_cell.length_b   1.000
_cell.length_c   1.000
_cell.angle_alpha   90.00
_cell.angle_beta   90.00
_cell.angle_gamma   90.00
#
_symmetry.space_group_name_H-M   'P 1'
#
loop_
_entity.id
_entity.type
_entity.pdbx_description
1 polymer ?
#
loop_
_entity_poly.entity_id
_entity_poly.type
_entity_poly.pdbx_seq_one_letter_code
_entity_poly.pdbx_strand_id
1 'polypeptide(L)'
;MTLLTLLFILRIVHDLAAAILVGSVIFSYFLLRPALRLIPPAHAVVVAQRVGNLFTYTGWTALVLLFLSGLLRLYYTGRLGFIFTLGLFAHGPGRSLAIMILFWFFTVVSSTAMTFVLRPKLMKKLTISANPTLADVEKRRATQMTASTWLDRLQLSNVITSTLALIAGAAIAHGGLF
;
A
#
# COMPACT_ATOMS: atom_id res chain seq x y z
N MET A 1 -31.64 8.79 3.19
CA MET A 1 -30.89 7.91 2.26
C MET A 1 -31.27 6.47 2.55
N THR A 2 -31.60 5.66 1.54
CA THR A 2 -31.97 4.25 1.76
C THR A 2 -30.72 3.40 2.00
N LEU A 3 -30.87 2.25 2.67
CA LEU A 3 -29.77 1.30 2.91
C LEU A 3 -29.12 0.84 1.60
N LEU A 4 -29.92 0.61 0.56
CA LEU A 4 -29.43 0.21 -0.77
C LEU A 4 -28.55 1.30 -1.40
N THR A 5 -28.97 2.57 -1.32
CA THR A 5 -28.17 3.70 -1.81
C THR A 5 -26.83 3.80 -1.06
N LEU A 6 -26.83 3.61 0.26
CA LEU A 6 -25.60 3.63 1.06
C LEU A 6 -24.63 2.51 0.65
N LEU A 7 -25.12 1.27 0.53
CA LEU A 7 -24.29 0.13 0.11
C LEU A 7 -23.70 0.32 -1.28
N PHE A 8 -24.44 0.94 -2.20
CA PHE A 8 -23.96 1.29 -3.53
C PHE A 8 -22.84 2.33 -3.48
N ILE A 9 -23.00 3.40 -2.71
CA ILE A 9 -21.97 4.43 -2.51
C ILE A 9 -20.71 3.80 -1.91
N LEU A 10 -20.85 2.99 -0.85
CA LEU A 10 -19.71 2.32 -0.23
C LEU A 10 -18.99 1.39 -1.20
N ARG A 11 -19.72 0.69 -2.09
CA ARG A 11 -19.11 -0.12 -3.14
C ARG A 11 -18.29 0.74 -4.11
N ILE A 12 -18.85 1.84 -4.61
CA ILE A 12 -18.12 2.76 -5.51
C ILE A 12 -16.85 3.28 -4.83
N VAL A 13 -16.94 3.72 -3.57
CA VAL A 13 -15.79 4.23 -2.82
C VAL A 13 -14.74 3.13 -2.66
N HIS A 14 -15.15 1.90 -2.34
CA HIS A 14 -14.24 0.76 -2.20
C HIS A 14 -13.51 0.45 -3.51
N ASP A 15 -14.26 0.34 -4.61
CA ASP A 15 -13.71 -0.02 -5.92
C ASP A 15 -12.78 1.08 -6.46
N LEU A 16 -13.14 2.36 -6.26
CA LEU A 16 -12.30 3.50 -6.62
C LEU A 16 -11.01 3.53 -5.79
N ALA A 17 -11.11 3.29 -4.48
CA ALA A 17 -9.93 3.20 -3.62
C ALA A 17 -9.01 2.04 -4.02
N ALA A 18 -9.57 0.90 -4.42
CA ALA A 18 -8.82 -0.24 -4.94
C ALA A 18 -8.06 0.14 -6.23
N ALA A 19 -8.75 0.77 -7.19
CA ALA A 19 -8.17 1.21 -8.45
C ALA A 19 -7.04 2.24 -8.25
N ILE A 20 -7.24 3.21 -7.35
CA ILE A 20 -6.23 4.20 -6.99
C ILE A 20 -5.02 3.52 -6.34
N LEU A 21 -5.23 2.62 -5.38
CA LEU A 21 -4.13 1.93 -4.69
C LEU A 21 -3.31 1.11 -5.69
N VAL A 22 -3.94 0.17 -6.40
CA VAL A 22 -3.26 -0.75 -7.33
C VAL A 22 -2.61 0.02 -8.46
N GLY A 23 -3.33 0.96 -9.07
CA GLY A 23 -2.78 1.82 -10.13
C GLY A 23 -1.57 2.62 -9.65
N SER A 24 -1.62 3.18 -8.44
CA SER A 24 -0.51 3.97 -7.89
C SER A 24 0.75 3.14 -7.64
N VAL A 25 0.62 1.93 -7.08
CA VAL A 25 1.79 1.09 -6.78
C VAL A 25 2.41 0.49 -8.06
N ILE A 26 1.57 0.11 -9.04
CA ILE A 26 2.03 -0.34 -10.37
C ILE A 26 2.78 0.80 -11.06
N PHE A 27 2.18 1.99 -11.13
CA PHE A 27 2.82 3.16 -11.74
C PHE A 27 4.14 3.49 -11.04
N SER A 28 4.14 3.54 -9.71
CA SER A 28 5.34 3.86 -8.94
C SER A 28 6.47 2.86 -9.20
N TYR A 29 6.17 1.56 -9.27
CA TYR A 29 7.20 0.52 -9.37
C TYR A 29 7.69 0.30 -10.80
N PHE A 30 6.79 0.23 -11.77
CA PHE A 30 7.13 -0.14 -13.15
C PHE A 30 7.37 1.05 -14.08
N LEU A 31 6.82 2.24 -13.79
CA LEU A 31 6.94 3.39 -14.67
C LEU A 31 7.86 4.46 -14.07
N LEU A 32 7.52 4.96 -12.89
CA LEU A 32 8.26 6.06 -12.26
C LEU A 32 9.69 5.65 -11.93
N ARG A 33 9.88 4.51 -11.25
CA ARG A 33 11.21 4.09 -10.79
C ARG A 33 12.20 3.88 -11.93
N PRO A 34 11.88 3.19 -13.04
CA PRO A 34 12.77 3.12 -14.20
C PRO A 34 13.06 4.49 -14.82
N ALA A 35 12.06 5.37 -14.92
CA ALA A 35 12.24 6.71 -15.46
C ALA A 35 13.22 7.56 -14.62
N LEU A 36 13.15 7.46 -13.28
CA LEU A 36 14.07 8.17 -12.38
C LEU A 36 15.54 7.76 -12.55
N ARG A 37 15.82 6.55 -13.03
CA ARG A 37 17.21 6.07 -13.28
C ARG A 37 17.86 6.76 -14.47
N LEU A 38 17.07 7.35 -15.36
CA LEU A 38 17.56 8.07 -16.55
C LEU A 38 17.90 9.53 -16.23
N ILE A 39 17.51 10.03 -15.06
CA ILE A 39 17.70 11.41 -14.64
C ILE A 39 18.99 11.51 -13.81
N PRO A 40 19.81 12.58 -13.96
CA PRO A 40 20.96 12.80 -13.09
C PRO A 40 20.59 12.74 -11.60
N PRO A 41 21.41 12.10 -10.73
CA PRO A 41 21.00 11.73 -9.37
C PRO A 41 20.46 12.89 -8.53
N ALA A 42 21.06 14.09 -8.65
CA ALA A 42 20.63 15.27 -7.91
C ALA A 42 19.18 15.67 -8.24
N HIS A 43 18.80 15.63 -9.51
CA HIS A 43 17.43 15.95 -9.94
C HIS A 43 16.47 14.78 -9.66
N ALA A 44 16.92 13.54 -9.85
CA ALA A 44 16.13 12.35 -9.58
C ALA A 44 15.66 12.28 -8.12
N VAL A 45 16.52 12.64 -7.15
CA VAL A 45 16.18 12.67 -5.72
C VAL A 45 15.06 13.67 -5.42
N VAL A 46 15.12 14.88 -6.01
CA VAL A 46 14.10 15.92 -5.80
C VAL A 46 12.75 15.49 -6.37
N VAL A 47 12.74 14.93 -7.58
CA VAL A 47 11.53 14.41 -8.22
C VAL A 47 10.98 13.24 -7.42
N ALA A 48 11.81 12.27 -7.05
CA ALA A 48 11.44 11.11 -6.25
C ALA A 48 10.83 11.51 -4.90
N GLN A 49 11.36 12.55 -4.25
CA GLN A 49 10.82 13.03 -2.97
C GLN A 49 9.44 13.68 -3.15
N ARG A 50 9.25 14.55 -4.16
CA ARG A 50 7.95 15.20 -4.41
C ARG A 50 6.89 14.19 -4.80
N VAL A 51 7.18 13.36 -5.79
CA VAL A 51 6.26 12.34 -6.29
C VAL A 51 6.02 11.26 -5.24
N GLY A 52 7.07 10.85 -4.51
CA GLY A 52 6.95 9.90 -3.41
C GLY A 52 6.07 10.40 -2.27
N ASN A 53 6.08 11.69 -1.94
CA ASN A 53 5.17 12.26 -0.94
C ASN A 53 3.72 12.20 -1.39
N LEU A 54 3.44 12.55 -2.65
CA LEU A 54 2.10 12.43 -3.23
C LEU A 54 1.62 10.97 -3.17
N PHE A 55 2.44 10.01 -3.60
CA PHE A 55 2.08 8.60 -3.52
C PHE A 55 1.87 8.08 -2.10
N THR A 56 2.56 8.63 -1.09
CA THR A 56 2.28 8.30 0.31
C THR A 56 0.91 8.78 0.73
N TYR A 57 0.55 10.03 0.46
CA TYR A 57 -0.78 10.52 0.84
C TYR A 57 -1.88 9.79 0.09
N THR A 58 -1.74 9.61 -1.22
CA THR A 58 -2.72 8.87 -2.04
C THR A 58 -2.83 7.42 -1.58
N GLY A 59 -1.71 6.74 -1.35
CA GLY A 59 -1.68 5.35 -0.89
C GLY A 59 -2.34 5.16 0.47
N TRP A 60 -2.01 5.99 1.47
CA TRP A 60 -2.64 5.92 2.78
C TRP A 60 -4.13 6.24 2.73
N THR A 61 -4.53 7.25 1.96
CA THR A 61 -5.95 7.59 1.75
C THR A 61 -6.70 6.40 1.17
N ALA A 62 -6.15 5.76 0.13
CA ALA A 62 -6.75 4.59 -0.49
C ALA A 62 -6.83 3.39 0.47
N LEU A 63 -5.79 3.11 1.25
CA LEU A 63 -5.79 2.03 2.25
C LEU A 63 -6.86 2.23 3.33
N VAL A 64 -7.02 3.46 3.83
CA VAL A 64 -8.05 3.80 4.82
C VAL A 64 -9.44 3.69 4.21
N LEU A 65 -9.65 4.23 2.99
CA LEU A 65 -10.93 4.15 2.31
C LEU A 65 -11.34 2.70 2.03
N LEU A 66 -10.41 1.84 1.58
CA LEU A 66 -10.66 0.40 1.41
C LEU A 66 -11.13 -0.25 2.71
N PHE A 67 -10.43 0.00 3.80
CA PHE A 67 -10.78 -0.56 5.10
C PHE A 67 -12.16 -0.12 5.57
N LEU A 68 -12.40 1.20 5.63
CA LEU A 68 -13.64 1.76 6.16
C LEU A 68 -14.83 1.37 5.29
N SER A 69 -14.72 1.48 3.97
CA SER A 69 -15.81 1.10 3.06
C SER A 69 -16.12 -0.39 3.10
N GLY A 70 -15.09 -1.26 3.18
CA GLY A 70 -15.27 -2.70 3.32
C GLY A 70 -15.92 -3.08 4.64
N LEU A 71 -15.42 -2.52 5.75
CA LEU A 71 -15.93 -2.77 7.10
C LEU A 71 -17.38 -2.30 7.25
N LEU A 72 -17.70 -1.10 6.77
CA LEU A 72 -19.07 -0.57 6.81
C LEU A 72 -20.03 -1.42 5.97
N ARG A 73 -19.61 -1.92 4.81
CA ARG A 73 -20.45 -2.85 4.01
C ARG A 73 -20.76 -4.14 4.78
N LEU A 74 -19.77 -4.71 5.47
CA LEU A 74 -19.99 -5.89 6.30
C LEU A 74 -20.91 -5.59 7.49
N TYR A 75 -20.75 -4.43 8.12
CA TYR A 75 -21.62 -3.98 9.21
C TYR A 75 -23.08 -3.82 8.76
N TYR A 76 -23.32 -3.06 7.69
CA TYR A 76 -24.67 -2.78 7.19
C TYR A 76 -25.37 -4.00 6.56
N THR A 77 -24.63 -5.06 6.23
CA THR A 77 -25.20 -6.32 5.76
C THR A 77 -25.36 -7.36 6.88
N GLY A 78 -25.06 -7.01 8.14
CA GLY A 78 -25.13 -7.93 9.28
C GLY A 78 -24.07 -9.03 9.26
N ARG A 79 -23.03 -8.89 8.42
CA ARG A 79 -21.98 -9.90 8.21
C ARG A 79 -20.68 -9.57 8.93
N LEU A 80 -20.64 -8.54 9.76
CA LEU A 80 -19.41 -8.15 10.46
C LEU A 80 -18.89 -9.27 11.37
N GLY A 81 -19.77 -9.96 12.11
CA GLY A 81 -19.36 -11.08 12.96
C GLY A 81 -18.81 -12.29 12.17
N PHE A 82 -19.22 -12.45 10.91
CA PHE A 82 -18.85 -13.59 10.07
C PHE A 82 -17.33 -13.71 9.87
N ILE A 83 -16.61 -12.58 9.84
CA ILE A 83 -15.14 -12.57 9.65
C ILE A 83 -14.37 -13.20 10.81
N PHE A 84 -15.01 -13.36 11.98
CA PHE A 84 -14.43 -13.98 13.17
C PHE A 84 -14.83 -15.44 13.34
N THR A 85 -15.56 -16.01 12.38
CA THR A 85 -16.05 -17.39 12.43
C THR A 85 -15.32 -18.29 11.45
N LEU A 86 -15.18 -19.58 11.77
CA LEU A 86 -14.64 -20.57 10.83
C LEU A 86 -15.53 -20.73 9.57
N GLY A 87 -16.81 -20.33 9.66
CA GLY A 87 -17.73 -20.28 8.52
C GLY A 87 -17.22 -19.43 7.36
N LEU A 88 -16.35 -18.45 7.62
CA LEU A 88 -15.69 -17.65 6.59
C LEU A 88 -14.97 -18.51 5.54
N PHE A 89 -14.35 -19.62 5.95
CA PHE A 89 -13.56 -20.46 5.05
C PHE A 89 -14.39 -21.56 4.36
N ALA A 90 -15.65 -21.73 4.75
CA ALA A 90 -16.48 -22.82 4.26
C ALA A 90 -17.02 -22.58 2.83
N HIS A 91 -17.06 -21.33 2.35
CA HIS A 91 -17.65 -20.98 1.06
C HIS A 91 -16.71 -20.07 0.26
N GLY A 92 -16.76 -20.18 -1.08
CA GLY A 92 -15.89 -19.41 -1.99
C GLY A 92 -15.85 -17.90 -1.73
N PRO A 93 -16.98 -17.20 -1.56
CA PRO A 93 -16.97 -15.75 -1.31
C PRO A 93 -16.30 -15.38 0.01
N GLY A 94 -16.44 -16.24 1.03
CA GLY A 94 -15.80 -16.04 2.33
C GLY A 94 -14.29 -16.27 2.27
N ARG A 95 -13.82 -17.30 1.55
CA ARG A 95 -12.39 -17.53 1.28
C ARG A 95 -11.76 -16.35 0.54
N SER A 96 -12.42 -15.86 -0.51
CA SER A 96 -12.02 -14.64 -1.21
C SER A 96 -11.92 -13.41 -0.31
N LEU A 97 -12.93 -13.20 0.56
CA LEU A 97 -12.90 -12.12 1.54
C LEU A 97 -11.71 -12.24 2.50
N ALA A 98 -11.44 -13.45 3.01
CA ALA A 98 -10.29 -13.71 3.88
C ALA A 98 -8.96 -13.40 3.19
N ILE A 99 -8.78 -13.88 1.95
CA ILE A 99 -7.58 -13.62 1.14
C ILE A 99 -7.42 -12.12 0.86
N MET A 100 -8.50 -11.42 0.52
CA MET A 100 -8.50 -9.98 0.29
C MET A 100 -8.04 -9.21 1.54
N ILE A 101 -8.62 -9.53 2.71
CA ILE A 101 -8.26 -8.90 3.99
C ILE A 101 -6.79 -9.19 4.34
N LEU A 102 -6.34 -10.43 4.15
CA LEU A 102 -4.97 -10.84 4.44
C LEU A 102 -3.95 -10.05 3.61
N PHE A 103 -4.15 -9.97 2.30
CA PHE A 103 -3.23 -9.23 1.43
C PHE A 103 -3.33 -7.72 1.58
N TRP A 104 -4.52 -7.19 1.87
CA TRP A 104 -4.66 -5.80 2.29
C TRP A 104 -3.85 -5.52 3.56
N PHE A 105 -3.93 -6.39 4.57
CA PHE A 105 -3.18 -6.25 5.82
C PHE A 105 -1.66 -6.28 5.58
N PHE A 106 -1.16 -7.22 4.76
CA PHE A 106 0.25 -7.23 4.38
C PHE A 106 0.68 -5.92 3.72
N THR A 107 -0.16 -5.38 2.82
CA THR A 107 0.08 -4.08 2.16
C THR A 107 0.14 -2.92 3.16
N VAL A 108 -0.68 -2.94 4.21
CA VAL A 108 -0.65 -1.93 5.27
C VAL A 108 0.65 -2.02 6.07
N VAL A 109 1.06 -3.24 6.48
CA VAL A 109 2.27 -3.44 7.29
C VAL A 109 3.53 -3.01 6.53
N SER A 110 3.67 -3.43 5.27
CA SER A 110 4.78 -3.01 4.40
C SER A 110 4.78 -1.50 4.15
N SER A 111 3.61 -0.90 3.86
CA SER A 111 3.49 0.56 3.66
C SER A 111 3.83 1.37 4.91
N THR A 112 3.50 0.83 6.09
CA THR A 112 3.88 1.37 7.40
C THR A 112 5.39 1.37 7.57
N ALA A 113 6.04 0.21 7.35
CA ALA A 113 7.49 0.10 7.43
C ALA A 113 8.21 1.03 6.44
N MET A 114 7.71 1.12 5.20
CA MET A 114 8.25 2.04 4.21
C MET A 114 8.14 3.50 4.66
N THR A 115 6.97 3.91 5.15
CA THR A 115 6.67 5.31 5.49
C THR A 115 7.38 5.77 6.75
N PHE A 116 7.32 4.98 7.82
CA PHE A 116 7.76 5.42 9.15
C PHE A 116 9.15 4.91 9.54
N VAL A 117 9.70 3.90 8.85
CA VAL A 117 11.02 3.35 9.17
C VAL A 117 12.04 3.62 8.07
N LEU A 118 11.71 3.33 6.80
CA LEU A 118 12.69 3.42 5.70
C LEU A 118 12.86 4.84 5.16
N ARG A 119 11.76 5.56 4.90
CA ARG A 119 11.84 6.94 4.39
C ARG A 119 12.62 7.89 5.30
N PRO A 120 12.44 7.90 6.64
CA PRO A 120 13.23 8.76 7.51
C PRO A 120 14.74 8.49 7.43
N LYS A 121 15.14 7.21 7.27
CA LYS A 121 16.56 6.83 7.10
C LYS A 121 17.16 7.40 5.80
N LEU A 122 16.37 7.47 4.73
CA LEU A 122 16.82 8.03 3.46
C LEU A 122 16.95 9.57 3.51
N MET A 123 16.06 10.24 4.25
CA MET A 123 16.01 11.70 4.32
C MET A 123 16.97 12.32 5.35
N LYS A 124 17.56 11.51 6.24
CA LYS A 124 18.48 12.01 7.27
C LYS A 124 19.69 12.71 6.63
N LYS A 125 19.88 13.99 6.95
CA LYS A 125 21.04 14.81 6.56
C LYS A 125 22.07 14.81 7.69
N LEU A 126 23.36 14.88 7.34
CA LEU A 126 24.41 15.17 8.33
C LEU A 126 24.32 16.66 8.68
N THR A 127 24.26 16.97 9.96
CA THR A 127 24.32 18.34 10.46
C THR A 127 25.74 18.88 10.29
N ILE A 128 25.87 19.99 9.56
CA ILE A 128 27.16 20.64 9.25
C ILE A 128 27.89 21.07 10.54
N SER A 129 27.14 21.41 11.60
CA SER A 129 27.68 21.77 12.91
C SER A 129 28.40 20.62 13.64
N ALA A 130 28.31 19.38 13.16
CA ALA A 130 28.89 18.22 13.83
C ALA A 130 30.32 17.84 13.35
N ASN A 131 30.93 18.59 12.41
CA ASN A 131 32.21 18.25 11.78
C ASN A 131 32.30 16.76 11.39
N PRO A 132 31.43 16.29 10.48
CA PRO A 132 31.30 14.86 10.19
C PRO A 132 32.62 14.28 9.66
N THR A 133 33.01 13.13 10.21
CA THR A 133 34.20 12.40 9.76
C THR A 133 33.89 11.62 8.48
N LEU A 134 34.95 11.18 7.77
CA LEU A 134 34.79 10.26 6.62
C LEU A 134 34.04 8.97 7.01
N ALA A 135 34.28 8.47 8.23
CA ALA A 135 33.58 7.30 8.77
C ALA A 135 32.06 7.54 8.92
N ASP A 136 31.64 8.74 9.32
CA ASP A 136 30.22 9.11 9.44
C ASP A 136 29.52 9.15 8.07
N VAL A 137 30.23 9.66 7.05
CA VAL A 137 29.74 9.69 5.67
C VAL A 137 29.57 8.26 5.13
N GLU A 138 30.54 7.39 5.35
CA GLU A 138 30.51 6.00 4.88
C GLU A 138 29.39 5.19 5.55
N LYS A 139 29.26 5.30 6.89
CA LYS A 139 28.19 4.67 7.66
C LYS A 139 26.79 5.09 7.19
N ARG A 140 26.63 6.38 6.85
CA ARG A 140 25.39 6.91 6.30
C ARG A 140 25.09 6.33 4.93
N ARG A 141 26.08 6.29 4.02
CA ARG A 141 25.91 5.72 2.68
C ARG A 141 25.48 4.26 2.76
N ALA A 142 26.13 3.46 3.60
CA ALA A 142 25.75 2.07 3.83
C ALA A 142 24.29 1.95 4.31
N THR A 143 23.89 2.77 5.30
CA THR A 143 22.51 2.79 5.81
C THR A 143 21.49 3.16 4.73
N GLN A 144 21.79 4.15 3.90
CA GLN A 144 20.92 4.59 2.81
C GLN A 144 20.80 3.52 1.71
N MET A 145 21.90 2.85 1.37
CA MET A 145 21.90 1.72 0.43
C MET A 145 20.99 0.59 0.91
N THR A 146 21.17 0.13 2.16
CA THR A 146 20.35 -0.95 2.72
C THR A 146 18.88 -0.55 2.79
N ALA A 147 18.58 0.69 3.22
CA ALA A 147 17.21 1.19 3.27
C ALA A 147 16.58 1.27 1.86
N SER A 148 17.33 1.67 0.84
CA SER A 148 16.88 1.71 -0.54
C SER A 148 16.54 0.31 -1.07
N THR A 149 17.38 -0.69 -0.82
CA THR A 149 17.12 -2.07 -1.23
C THR A 149 15.86 -2.63 -0.56
N TRP A 150 15.67 -2.37 0.73
CA TRP A 150 14.44 -2.78 1.43
C TRP A 150 13.21 -2.06 0.91
N LEU A 151 13.31 -0.77 0.61
CA LEU A 151 12.21 0.01 0.06
C LEU A 151 11.77 -0.56 -1.30
N ASP A 152 12.72 -0.93 -2.16
CA ASP A 152 12.43 -1.58 -3.45
C ASP A 152 11.69 -2.91 -3.27
N ARG A 153 12.15 -3.76 -2.33
CA ARG A 153 11.51 -5.05 -2.04
C ARG A 153 10.08 -4.88 -1.51
N LEU A 154 9.86 -3.93 -0.61
CA LEU A 154 8.54 -3.65 -0.06
C LEU A 154 7.61 -3.01 -1.09
N GLN A 155 8.11 -2.20 -2.02
CA GLN A 155 7.32 -1.71 -3.15
C GLN A 155 6.85 -2.83 -4.05
N LEU A 156 7.73 -3.77 -4.40
CA LEU A 156 7.34 -4.95 -5.19
C LEU A 156 6.32 -5.80 -4.42
N SER A 157 6.55 -6.01 -3.11
CA SER A 157 5.60 -6.71 -2.25
C SER A 157 4.22 -6.04 -2.29
N ASN A 158 4.15 -4.70 -2.19
CA ASN A 158 2.90 -3.95 -2.30
C ASN A 158 2.20 -4.15 -3.63
N VAL A 159 2.93 -4.18 -4.75
CA VAL A 159 2.35 -4.47 -6.07
C VAL A 159 1.69 -5.84 -6.04
N ILE A 160 2.40 -6.87 -5.56
CA ILE A 160 1.91 -8.25 -5.52
C ILE A 160 0.68 -8.35 -4.60
N THR A 161 0.80 -7.90 -3.35
CA THR A 161 -0.27 -8.05 -2.35
C THR A 161 -1.49 -7.23 -2.70
N SER A 162 -1.35 -5.98 -3.14
CA SER A 162 -2.52 -5.16 -3.53
C SER A 162 -3.23 -5.72 -4.77
N THR A 163 -2.48 -6.26 -5.74
CA THR A 163 -3.07 -6.91 -6.92
C THR A 163 -3.81 -8.19 -6.54
N LEU A 164 -3.21 -9.02 -5.68
CA LEU A 164 -3.87 -10.24 -5.17
C LEU A 164 -5.12 -9.90 -4.34
N ALA A 165 -5.09 -8.85 -3.54
CA ALA A 165 -6.26 -8.37 -2.80
C ALA A 165 -7.38 -7.93 -3.76
N LEU A 166 -7.04 -7.17 -4.82
CA LEU A 166 -8.00 -6.75 -5.84
C LEU A 166 -8.63 -7.95 -6.57
N ILE A 167 -7.82 -8.93 -6.98
CA ILE A 167 -8.30 -10.15 -7.65
C ILE A 167 -9.23 -10.94 -6.71
N ALA A 168 -8.84 -11.12 -5.46
CA ALA A 168 -9.65 -11.82 -4.47
C ALA A 168 -10.99 -11.09 -4.22
N GLY A 169 -10.98 -9.76 -4.13
CA GLY A 169 -12.18 -8.94 -4.02
C GLY A 169 -13.09 -9.04 -5.23
N ALA A 170 -12.54 -8.96 -6.45
CA ALA A 170 -13.29 -9.11 -7.69
C ALA A 170 -13.94 -10.50 -7.80
N ALA A 171 -13.24 -11.55 -7.38
CA ALA A 171 -13.76 -12.91 -7.41
C ALA A 171 -15.03 -13.10 -6.56
N ILE A 172 -15.24 -12.30 -5.49
CA ILE A 172 -16.47 -12.35 -4.68
C ILE A 172 -17.73 -12.15 -5.54
N ALA A 173 -17.65 -11.28 -6.56
CA ALA A 173 -18.76 -11.03 -7.47
C ALA A 173 -19.09 -12.24 -8.38
N HIS A 174 -18.16 -13.18 -8.53
CA HIS A 174 -18.25 -14.35 -9.40
C HIS A 174 -18.39 -15.68 -8.63
N GLY A 175 -18.77 -15.63 -7.34
CA GLY A 175 -18.91 -16.83 -6.50
C GLY A 175 -17.67 -17.17 -5.66
N GLY A 176 -16.60 -16.38 -5.76
CA GLY A 176 -15.39 -16.49 -4.95
C GLY A 176 -14.32 -17.44 -5.50
N LEU A 177 -13.17 -17.46 -4.84
CA LEU A 177 -12.02 -18.31 -5.18
C LEU A 177 -12.06 -19.61 -4.38
N PHE A 178 -11.95 -20.72 -5.13
CA PHE A 178 -11.98 -22.10 -4.66
C PHE A 178 -13.28 -22.45 -3.95
#